data_AF-A0AA35R4N8-F1
#
_entry.id   AF-A0AA35R4N8-F1
#
_cell.length_a   1.000
_cell.length_b   1.000
_cell.length_c   1.000
_cell.angle_alpha   90.00
_cell.angle_beta   90.00
_cell.angle_gamma   90.00
#
_symmetry.space_group_name_H-M   'P 1'
#
loop_
_entity.id
_entity.type
_entity.pdbx_description
1 polymer ?
#
loop_
_entity_poly.entity_id
_entity_poly.type
_entity_poly.pdbx_seq_one_letter_code
_entity_poly.pdbx_strand_id
1 'polypeptide(L)'
;MSSGVLCWRRPMPSWQAPTRLWQGGQTGDALVDFTGGVNEAINIGEGGYENDEDKKTELFEKMVEAQKHKAMISCSIALSEGDAPEKQLDCGLIKGHAYAITDIRKMSLSSGLMSILGRRSGNLMMLKLRNPWGKKEWNGAWSDQSEEWKKVPAKEREKMNIKIDDDGDFWMELHDWVHWFTDVSLCRQVNTSLLSLQKNWHEGTFHGEWKGRSAGGSVNNRETFLHNPQYVFKVPHGEAEVMLSLMQEDPRSALSSVGGKNFAIGFYIMKVEENREYRLHVIQEKVGTVTFTNRRSVFGLFSLNHGTYVVVPSTFEPHQERSFLLRIFSERSHHAKELKLEAPERGVMGVLCCCLWRRPRALVTVHLENAHDLKKQDMTGAGADPYCIVKCGGQKAETPVI
;
A
#
# COMPACT_ATOMS: atom_id res chain seq x y z
N MET A 1 -19.81 9.40 -25.11
CA MET A 1 -18.84 8.43 -25.67
C MET A 1 -18.42 7.51 -24.54
N SER A 2 -18.89 6.27 -24.56
CA SER A 2 -18.76 5.28 -23.50
C SER A 2 -17.35 4.68 -23.46
N SER A 3 -16.63 4.92 -22.36
CA SER A 3 -15.35 4.29 -22.04
C SER A 3 -15.59 2.88 -21.49
N GLY A 4 -15.31 1.86 -22.30
CA GLY A 4 -15.42 0.45 -21.92
C GLY A 4 -14.29 0.02 -20.99
N VAL A 5 -14.64 -0.60 -19.86
CA VAL A 5 -13.73 -1.32 -18.97
C VAL A 5 -13.32 -2.62 -19.66
N LEU A 6 -12.03 -2.78 -19.97
CA LEU A 6 -11.50 -4.03 -20.53
C LEU A 6 -11.36 -5.06 -19.39
N CYS A 7 -12.48 -5.67 -19.02
CA CYS A 7 -12.50 -6.83 -18.14
C CYS A 7 -12.12 -8.08 -18.96
N TRP A 8 -11.33 -8.98 -18.39
CA TRP A 8 -10.94 -10.25 -19.02
C TRP A 8 -12.17 -11.04 -19.47
N ARG A 9 -12.55 -10.95 -20.75
CA ARG A 9 -13.52 -11.86 -21.38
C ARG A 9 -12.78 -12.82 -22.29
N ARG A 10 -12.39 -13.98 -21.75
CA ARG A 10 -12.39 -15.22 -22.53
C ARG A 10 -13.81 -15.83 -22.47
N PRO A 11 -14.32 -16.45 -23.54
CA PRO A 11 -15.62 -17.12 -23.50
C PRO A 11 -15.59 -18.20 -22.41
N MET A 12 -16.54 -18.15 -21.47
CA MET A 12 -16.67 -19.13 -20.39
C MET A 12 -17.20 -20.46 -20.94
N PRO A 13 -16.50 -21.59 -20.80
CA PRO A 13 -17.17 -22.87 -20.59
C PRO A 13 -17.86 -22.83 -19.22
N SER A 14 -18.94 -23.57 -19.03
CA SER A 14 -19.66 -23.66 -17.76
C SER A 14 -18.74 -24.06 -16.59
N TRP A 15 -18.40 -23.12 -15.70
CA TRP A 15 -17.56 -23.37 -14.52
C TRP A 15 -18.43 -23.50 -13.27
N GLN A 16 -18.57 -24.72 -12.75
CA GLN A 16 -18.79 -24.92 -11.32
C GLN A 16 -17.40 -24.88 -10.66
N ALA A 17 -16.99 -23.73 -10.13
CA ALA A 17 -15.79 -23.65 -9.31
C ALA A 17 -16.04 -24.39 -7.97
N PRO A 18 -15.17 -25.32 -7.54
CA PRO A 18 -15.33 -25.99 -6.25
C PRO A 18 -15.32 -24.96 -5.11
N THR A 19 -16.32 -25.03 -4.21
CA THR A 19 -16.45 -24.16 -3.03
C THR A 19 -15.24 -24.19 -2.09
N ARG A 20 -14.36 -25.20 -2.20
CA ARG A 20 -13.09 -25.31 -1.48
C ARG A 20 -12.07 -24.20 -1.79
N LEU A 21 -12.19 -23.49 -2.92
CA LEU A 21 -11.29 -22.39 -3.28
C LEU A 21 -11.41 -21.16 -2.34
N TRP A 22 -12.54 -21.05 -1.63
CA TRP A 22 -12.88 -19.88 -0.80
C TRP A 22 -12.62 -20.08 0.70
N GLN A 23 -12.23 -21.28 1.14
CA GLN A 23 -11.91 -21.54 2.54
C GLN A 23 -10.53 -20.95 2.88
N GLY A 24 -10.48 -20.02 3.85
CA GLY A 24 -9.24 -19.41 4.34
C GLY A 24 -8.69 -18.22 3.53
N GLY A 25 -9.53 -17.56 2.72
CA GLY A 25 -9.13 -16.33 2.02
C GLY A 25 -8.99 -15.13 2.98
N GLN A 26 -8.03 -14.25 2.74
CA GLN A 26 -7.94 -12.98 3.46
C GLN A 26 -9.00 -12.00 2.94
N THR A 27 -9.76 -11.35 3.83
CA THR A 27 -10.83 -10.41 3.46
C THR A 27 -10.32 -9.27 2.59
N GLY A 28 -9.10 -8.79 2.86
CA GLY A 28 -8.46 -7.75 2.06
C GLY A 28 -8.30 -8.11 0.57
N ASP A 29 -8.00 -9.38 0.25
CA ASP A 29 -7.88 -9.83 -1.14
C ASP A 29 -9.25 -9.81 -1.84
N ALA A 30 -10.30 -10.27 -1.15
CA ALA A 30 -11.65 -10.26 -1.68
C ALA A 30 -12.14 -8.81 -1.95
N LEU A 31 -11.86 -7.88 -1.04
CA LEU A 31 -12.21 -6.47 -1.23
C LEU A 31 -11.54 -5.87 -2.47
N VAL A 32 -10.28 -6.23 -2.74
CA VAL A 32 -9.58 -5.80 -3.95
C VAL A 32 -10.19 -6.45 -5.19
N ASP A 33 -10.49 -7.75 -5.15
CA ASP A 33 -11.11 -8.44 -6.29
C ASP A 33 -12.50 -7.87 -6.63
N PHE A 34 -13.28 -7.41 -5.63
CA PHE A 34 -14.59 -6.80 -5.84
C PHE A 34 -14.55 -5.34 -6.29
N THR A 35 -13.51 -4.58 -5.93
CA THR A 35 -13.52 -3.12 -6.12
C THR A 35 -12.39 -2.58 -6.98
N GLY A 36 -11.36 -3.37 -7.25
CA GLY A 36 -10.13 -2.88 -7.87
C GLY A 36 -9.36 -1.89 -6.97
N GLY A 37 -9.72 -1.79 -5.69
CA GLY A 37 -9.06 -0.94 -4.71
C GLY A 37 -7.62 -1.40 -4.39
N VAL A 38 -7.02 -0.75 -3.40
CA VAL A 38 -5.70 -1.12 -2.90
C VAL A 38 -5.82 -1.53 -1.45
N ASN A 39 -5.40 -2.75 -1.12
CA ASN A 39 -5.44 -3.25 0.25
C ASN A 39 -4.15 -2.94 1.01
N GLU A 40 -4.32 -2.31 2.16
CA GLU A 40 -3.29 -2.16 3.18
C GLU A 40 -3.61 -3.09 4.35
N ALA A 41 -2.83 -4.16 4.51
CA ALA A 41 -2.98 -5.12 5.59
C ALA A 41 -2.03 -4.78 6.74
N ILE A 42 -2.58 -4.70 7.97
CA ILE A 42 -1.86 -4.36 9.19
C ILE A 42 -2.06 -5.49 10.20
N ASN A 43 -0.96 -6.02 10.74
CA ASN A 43 -0.98 -6.98 11.83
C ASN A 43 -0.88 -6.24 13.17
N ILE A 44 -1.96 -6.29 13.94
CA ILE A 44 -2.12 -5.63 15.23
C ILE A 44 -1.29 -6.34 16.30
N GLY A 45 -1.30 -7.68 16.29
CA GLY A 45 -0.57 -8.50 17.27
C GLY A 45 0.95 -8.37 17.10
N GLU A 46 1.46 -8.64 15.89
CA GLU A 46 2.90 -8.53 15.58
C GLU A 46 3.40 -7.08 15.62
N GLY A 47 2.54 -6.11 15.35
CA GLY A 47 2.89 -4.68 15.38
C GLY A 47 3.07 -4.12 16.80
N GLY A 48 2.70 -4.88 17.83
CA GLY A 48 2.82 -4.49 19.23
C GLY A 48 1.90 -3.32 19.63
N TYR A 49 0.77 -3.17 18.94
CA TYR A 49 -0.16 -2.05 19.17
C TYR A 49 -0.75 -2.08 20.58
N GLU A 50 -0.93 -3.25 21.19
CA GLU A 50 -1.53 -3.38 22.52
C GLU A 50 -0.78 -2.60 23.61
N ASN A 51 0.54 -2.52 23.51
CA ASN A 51 1.40 -1.93 24.54
C ASN A 51 1.88 -0.51 24.20
N ASP A 52 1.42 0.07 23.08
CA ASP A 52 1.94 1.32 22.52
C ASP A 52 0.78 2.28 22.18
N GLU A 53 0.51 3.23 23.09
CA GLU A 53 -0.60 4.18 22.95
C GLU A 53 -0.45 5.14 21.76
N ASP A 54 0.77 5.50 21.40
CA ASP A 54 1.03 6.38 20.25
C ASP A 54 0.68 5.63 18.96
N LYS A 55 1.12 4.37 18.81
CA LYS A 55 0.73 3.53 17.67
C LYS A 55 -0.78 3.28 17.58
N LYS A 56 -1.46 3.07 18.72
CA LYS A 56 -2.93 2.95 18.74
C LYS A 56 -3.58 4.21 18.17
N THR A 57 -3.13 5.37 18.65
CA THR A 57 -3.66 6.67 18.24
C THR A 57 -3.41 6.92 16.74
N GLU A 58 -2.20 6.68 16.25
CA GLU A 58 -1.85 6.79 14.83
C GLU A 58 -2.69 5.84 13.95
N LEU A 59 -2.86 4.59 14.36
CA LEU A 59 -3.69 3.62 13.65
C LEU A 59 -5.15 4.09 13.58
N PHE A 60 -5.69 4.58 14.69
CA PHE A 60 -7.05 5.09 14.73
C PHE A 60 -7.23 6.28 13.79
N GLU A 61 -6.31 7.25 13.82
CA GLU A 61 -6.37 8.42 12.92
C GLU A 61 -6.26 8.02 11.46
N LYS A 62 -5.40 7.05 11.15
CA LYS A 62 -5.30 6.46 9.82
C LYS A 62 -6.60 5.80 9.37
N MET A 63 -7.28 5.06 10.24
CA MET A 63 -8.57 4.44 9.92
C MET A 63 -9.68 5.47 9.75
N VAL A 64 -9.72 6.53 10.58
CA VAL A 64 -10.63 7.67 10.41
C VAL A 64 -10.42 8.31 9.04
N GLU A 65 -9.17 8.54 8.64
CA GLU A 65 -8.84 9.14 7.35
C GLU A 65 -9.20 8.23 6.17
N ALA A 66 -9.00 6.92 6.32
CA ALA A 66 -9.44 5.92 5.35
C ALA A 66 -10.98 5.92 5.20
N GLN A 67 -11.73 5.98 6.31
CA GLN A 67 -13.19 6.06 6.29
C GLN A 67 -13.70 7.33 5.59
N LYS A 68 -13.10 8.50 5.83
CA LYS A 68 -13.46 9.74 5.11
C LYS A 68 -13.34 9.60 3.60
N HIS A 69 -12.35 8.84 3.16
CA HIS A 69 -12.11 8.50 1.76
C HIS A 69 -12.86 7.25 1.28
N LYS A 70 -13.89 6.81 2.04
CA LYS A 70 -14.76 5.68 1.71
C LYS A 70 -14.02 4.36 1.52
N ALA A 71 -12.89 4.17 2.20
CA ALA A 71 -12.22 2.88 2.27
C ALA A 71 -13.15 1.87 2.96
N MET A 72 -13.13 0.62 2.47
CA MET A 72 -13.79 -0.47 3.19
C MET A 72 -12.78 -1.07 4.16
N ILE A 73 -13.20 -1.23 5.41
CA ILE A 73 -12.33 -1.68 6.49
C ILE A 73 -12.87 -3.01 6.99
N SER A 74 -12.02 -4.03 6.99
CA SER A 74 -12.34 -5.33 7.56
C SER A 74 -11.28 -5.74 8.57
N CYS A 75 -11.67 -6.43 9.62
CA CYS A 75 -10.76 -6.95 10.64
C CYS A 75 -11.08 -8.40 10.99
N SER A 76 -10.13 -9.09 11.59
CA SER A 76 -10.30 -10.47 12.01
C SER A 76 -9.48 -10.79 13.24
N ILE A 77 -9.83 -11.89 13.88
CA ILE A 77 -9.08 -12.46 15.00
C ILE A 77 -8.48 -13.78 14.51
N ALA A 78 -7.15 -13.90 14.56
CA ALA A 78 -6.46 -15.11 14.14
C ALA A 78 -6.80 -16.30 15.04
N LEU A 79 -6.85 -17.50 14.45
CA LEU A 79 -6.95 -18.73 15.20
C LEU A 79 -5.62 -19.05 15.87
N SER A 80 -5.67 -19.51 17.12
CA SER A 80 -4.50 -20.07 17.78
C SER A 80 -4.31 -21.54 17.37
N GLU A 81 -3.12 -22.10 17.55
CA GLU A 81 -2.89 -23.52 17.25
C GLU A 81 -3.86 -24.41 18.04
N GLY A 82 -4.57 -25.30 17.34
CA GLY A 82 -5.57 -26.19 17.92
C GLY A 82 -6.97 -25.59 18.09
N ASP A 83 -7.18 -24.29 17.81
CA ASP A 83 -8.52 -23.72 17.79
C ASP A 83 -9.35 -24.31 16.62
N ALA A 84 -10.62 -24.63 16.90
CA ALA A 84 -11.58 -24.95 15.85
C ALA A 84 -11.83 -23.72 14.96
N PRO A 85 -12.12 -23.90 13.65
CA PRO A 85 -12.54 -22.78 12.82
C PRO A 85 -13.79 -22.12 13.41
N GLU A 86 -13.88 -20.80 13.31
CA GLU A 86 -15.02 -20.00 13.79
C GLU A 86 -15.33 -20.21 15.28
N LYS A 87 -14.28 -20.34 16.11
CA LYS A 87 -14.41 -20.51 17.57
C LYS A 87 -14.98 -19.25 18.22
N GLN A 88 -16.14 -19.38 18.82
CA GLN A 88 -16.75 -18.33 19.65
C GLN A 88 -16.05 -18.21 21.01
N LEU A 89 -15.83 -16.98 21.45
CA LEU A 89 -15.24 -16.61 22.74
C LEU A 89 -16.33 -16.22 23.74
N ASP A 90 -15.99 -16.23 25.02
CA ASP A 90 -16.92 -15.84 26.11
C ASP A 90 -17.36 -14.37 26.01
N CYS A 91 -16.52 -13.53 25.41
CA CYS A 91 -16.82 -12.12 25.13
C CYS A 91 -17.73 -11.90 23.91
N GLY A 92 -18.23 -12.98 23.29
CA GLY A 92 -19.15 -12.95 22.14
C GLY A 92 -18.46 -12.92 20.77
N LEU A 93 -17.19 -12.51 20.71
CA LEU A 93 -16.39 -12.49 19.48
C LEU A 93 -16.09 -13.89 18.96
N ILE A 94 -15.72 -13.98 17.68
CA ILE A 94 -15.47 -15.24 16.96
C ILE A 94 -14.08 -15.17 16.31
N LYS A 95 -13.22 -16.13 16.64
CA LYS A 95 -11.91 -16.31 16.02
C LYS A 95 -12.02 -16.99 14.65
N GLY A 96 -11.11 -16.66 13.74
CA GLY A 96 -11.12 -17.18 12.37
C GLY A 96 -12.26 -16.62 11.52
N HIS A 97 -12.84 -15.49 11.94
CA HIS A 97 -13.99 -14.86 11.30
C HIS A 97 -13.69 -13.40 10.93
N ALA A 98 -14.30 -12.93 9.85
CA ALA A 98 -14.14 -11.56 9.37
C ALA A 98 -15.28 -10.66 9.87
N TYR A 99 -14.91 -9.50 10.36
CA TYR A 99 -15.81 -8.41 10.76
C TYR A 99 -15.59 -7.21 9.85
N ALA A 100 -16.64 -6.44 9.60
CA ALA A 100 -16.52 -5.14 8.94
C ALA A 100 -16.47 -4.03 9.99
N ILE A 101 -15.58 -3.05 9.83
CA ILE A 101 -15.69 -1.79 10.58
C ILE A 101 -16.53 -0.84 9.72
N THR A 102 -17.70 -0.49 10.24
CA THR A 102 -18.72 0.28 9.51
C THR A 102 -18.74 1.75 9.88
N ASP A 103 -18.22 2.10 11.07
CA ASP A 103 -18.09 3.48 11.50
C ASP A 103 -16.94 3.64 12.53
N ILE A 104 -16.32 4.81 12.54
CA ILE A 104 -15.16 5.15 13.37
C ILE A 104 -15.32 6.59 13.84
N ARG A 105 -15.35 6.81 15.16
CA ARG A 105 -15.68 8.12 15.74
C ARG A 105 -14.84 8.45 16.96
N LYS A 106 -14.42 9.73 17.04
CA LYS A 106 -13.92 10.32 18.28
C LYS A 106 -15.12 10.86 19.07
N MET A 107 -15.38 10.30 20.24
CA MET A 107 -16.44 10.77 21.14
C MET A 107 -15.84 11.64 22.23
N SER A 108 -16.15 12.94 22.20
CA SER A 108 -15.74 13.90 23.23
C SER A 108 -16.77 13.90 24.36
N LEU A 109 -16.37 13.41 25.54
CA LEU A 109 -17.18 13.49 26.75
C LEU A 109 -16.70 14.66 27.63
N SER A 110 -17.61 15.23 28.44
CA SER A 110 -17.22 16.27 29.39
C SER A 110 -16.25 15.71 30.44
N SER A 111 -15.38 16.55 30.99
CA SER A 111 -14.38 16.13 32.00
C SER A 111 -15.02 15.44 33.22
N GLY A 112 -16.22 15.88 33.61
CA GLY A 112 -17.01 15.21 34.66
C GLY A 112 -17.49 13.81 34.27
N LEU A 113 -17.95 13.61 33.03
CA LEU A 113 -18.35 12.30 32.51
C LEU A 113 -17.17 11.35 32.32
N MET A 114 -16.01 11.87 31.90
CA MET A 114 -14.77 11.08 31.83
C MET A 114 -14.38 10.58 33.22
N SER A 115 -14.47 11.43 34.25
CA SER A 115 -14.22 11.04 35.64
C SER A 115 -15.18 9.94 36.12
N ILE A 116 -16.47 10.01 35.76
CA ILE A 116 -17.49 8.98 36.09
C ILE A 116 -17.18 7.63 35.39
N LEU A 117 -16.56 7.67 34.22
CA LEU A 117 -16.06 6.48 33.51
C LEU A 117 -14.65 6.07 33.95
N GLY A 118 -14.10 6.69 35.00
CA GLY A 118 -12.76 6.38 35.52
C GLY A 118 -11.61 6.82 34.62
N ARG A 119 -11.84 7.77 33.71
CA ARG A 119 -10.86 8.28 32.74
C ARG A 119 -10.39 9.69 33.14
N ARG A 120 -9.07 9.95 33.01
CA ARG A 120 -8.44 11.20 33.48
C ARG A 120 -8.66 12.41 32.56
N SER A 121 -8.71 12.19 31.24
CA SER A 121 -8.98 13.21 30.20
C SER A 121 -8.97 12.52 28.82
N GLY A 122 -9.55 13.14 27.79
CA GLY A 122 -9.40 12.70 26.40
C GLY A 122 -10.73 12.48 25.66
N ASN A 123 -10.60 12.07 24.40
CA ASN A 123 -11.71 11.59 23.57
C ASN A 123 -11.71 10.06 23.57
N LEU A 124 -12.87 9.44 23.60
CA LEU A 124 -12.98 8.00 23.39
C LEU A 124 -12.88 7.69 21.90
N MET A 125 -11.99 6.77 21.55
CA MET A 125 -11.78 6.30 20.19
C MET A 125 -12.67 5.08 19.95
N MET A 126 -13.80 5.30 19.29
CA MET A 126 -14.88 4.32 19.15
C MET A 126 -14.90 3.70 17.76
N LEU A 127 -15.11 2.39 17.70
CA LEU A 127 -15.25 1.60 16.48
C LEU A 127 -16.61 0.91 16.48
N LYS A 128 -17.35 1.04 15.38
CA LYS A 128 -18.56 0.25 15.12
C LYS A 128 -18.21 -0.90 14.20
N LEU A 129 -18.37 -2.12 14.71
CA LEU A 129 -18.12 -3.33 13.97
C LEU A 129 -19.44 -3.97 13.55
N ARG A 130 -19.39 -4.82 12.54
CA ARG A 130 -20.49 -5.64 12.07
C ARG A 130 -20.03 -7.07 11.86
N ASN A 131 -20.71 -8.01 12.53
CA ASN A 131 -20.65 -9.43 12.22
C ASN A 131 -21.54 -9.72 11.00
N PRO A 132 -20.99 -10.20 9.86
CA PRO A 132 -21.77 -10.50 8.66
C PRO A 132 -22.88 -11.53 8.85
N TRP A 133 -22.83 -12.37 9.89
CA TRP A 133 -23.90 -13.32 10.20
C TRP A 133 -25.16 -12.66 10.77
N GLY A 134 -25.09 -11.39 11.13
CA GLY A 134 -26.21 -10.64 11.70
C GLY A 134 -26.68 -11.18 13.04
N LYS A 135 -25.75 -11.71 13.83
CA LYS A 135 -25.95 -12.22 15.19
C LYS A 135 -24.60 -12.40 15.88
N LYS A 136 -24.60 -12.62 17.20
CA LYS A 136 -23.40 -12.87 18.02
C LYS A 136 -22.47 -11.65 18.04
N GLU A 137 -22.75 -10.79 18.98
CA GLU A 137 -22.10 -9.50 19.18
C GLU A 137 -21.17 -9.50 20.38
N TRP A 138 -20.32 -8.47 20.45
CA TRP A 138 -19.54 -8.14 21.64
C TRP A 138 -20.44 -7.91 22.85
N ASN A 139 -20.13 -8.53 23.98
CA ASN A 139 -20.91 -8.40 25.22
C ASN A 139 -20.18 -7.62 26.34
N GLY A 140 -19.04 -6.99 26.03
CA GLY A 140 -18.27 -6.20 26.99
C GLY A 140 -18.68 -4.72 27.02
N ALA A 141 -17.75 -3.86 27.42
CA ALA A 141 -17.97 -2.41 27.50
C ALA A 141 -18.37 -1.85 26.12
N TRP A 142 -19.37 -0.95 26.11
CA TRP A 142 -19.94 -0.32 24.90
C TRP A 142 -20.72 -1.25 23.95
N SER A 143 -20.96 -2.50 24.34
CA SER A 143 -21.95 -3.37 23.69
C SER A 143 -23.36 -2.76 23.70
N ASP A 144 -24.29 -3.30 22.92
CA ASP A 144 -25.63 -2.73 22.74
C ASP A 144 -26.41 -2.53 24.06
N GLN A 145 -26.20 -3.42 25.04
CA GLN A 145 -26.86 -3.38 26.36
C GLN A 145 -25.96 -2.88 27.50
N SER A 146 -24.77 -2.36 27.16
CA SER A 146 -23.76 -1.92 28.12
C SER A 146 -24.24 -0.77 29.03
N GLU A 147 -23.89 -0.84 30.32
CA GLU A 147 -24.20 0.19 31.33
C GLU A 147 -23.50 1.53 31.03
N GLU A 148 -22.38 1.49 30.32
CA GLU A 148 -21.61 2.64 29.88
C GLU A 148 -22.46 3.60 29.04
N TRP A 149 -23.33 3.06 28.16
CA TRP A 149 -24.26 3.89 27.39
C TRP A 149 -25.28 4.63 28.25
N LYS A 150 -25.64 4.11 29.43
CA LYS A 150 -26.57 4.80 30.33
C LYS A 150 -25.95 6.03 30.96
N LYS A 151 -24.61 6.10 31.02
CA LYS A 151 -23.85 7.25 31.54
C LYS A 151 -23.65 8.34 30.48
N VAL A 152 -23.86 8.04 29.20
CA VAL A 152 -23.67 9.00 28.08
C VAL A 152 -24.96 9.82 27.86
N PRO A 153 -24.86 11.16 27.69
CA PRO A 153 -26.02 12.00 27.38
C PRO A 153 -26.77 11.53 26.12
N ALA A 154 -28.10 11.60 26.13
CA ALA A 154 -28.95 11.17 25.02
C ALA A 154 -28.53 11.76 23.66
N LYS A 155 -28.17 13.05 23.62
CA LYS A 155 -27.69 13.73 22.42
C LYS A 155 -26.44 13.09 21.81
N GLU A 156 -25.49 12.65 22.63
CA GLU A 156 -24.28 11.98 22.12
C GLU A 156 -24.58 10.54 21.71
N ARG A 157 -25.45 9.83 22.44
CA ARG A 157 -25.91 8.49 22.05
C ARG A 157 -26.66 8.46 20.72
N GLU A 158 -27.53 9.45 20.48
CA GLU A 158 -28.26 9.59 19.22
C GLU A 158 -27.30 9.76 18.05
N LYS A 159 -26.22 10.55 18.22
CA LYS A 159 -25.18 10.66 17.19
C LYS A 159 -24.58 9.30 16.88
N MET A 160 -24.25 8.51 17.91
CA MET A 160 -23.65 7.18 17.74
C MET A 160 -24.57 6.16 17.03
N ASN A 161 -25.85 6.50 16.80
CA ASN A 161 -26.82 5.66 16.09
C ASN A 161 -26.81 4.21 16.62
N ILE A 162 -26.84 4.09 17.95
CA ILE A 162 -26.87 2.81 18.66
C ILE A 162 -28.25 2.20 18.40
N LYS A 163 -28.24 0.98 17.90
CA LYS A 163 -29.42 0.12 17.87
C LYS A 163 -29.26 -0.88 19.02
N ILE A 164 -30.37 -1.33 19.58
CA ILE A 164 -30.35 -2.42 20.57
C ILE A 164 -31.12 -3.54 19.89
N ASP A 165 -30.42 -4.34 19.11
CA ASP A 165 -30.96 -5.44 18.31
C ASP A 165 -29.84 -6.46 18.06
N ASP A 166 -30.14 -7.75 17.96
CA ASP A 166 -29.12 -8.76 17.59
C ASP A 166 -28.99 -8.77 16.06
N ASP A 167 -28.46 -7.67 15.51
CA ASP A 167 -28.30 -7.43 14.06
C ASP A 167 -26.84 -7.58 13.58
N GLY A 168 -25.96 -7.93 14.52
CA GLY A 168 -24.53 -8.12 14.34
C GLY A 168 -23.72 -6.83 14.43
N ASP A 169 -24.35 -5.65 14.51
CA ASP A 169 -23.64 -4.40 14.73
C ASP A 169 -23.34 -4.21 16.22
N PHE A 170 -22.13 -3.74 16.56
CA PHE A 170 -21.82 -3.36 17.93
C PHE A 170 -20.74 -2.29 17.96
N TRP A 171 -20.73 -1.51 19.03
CA TRP A 171 -19.65 -0.55 19.31
C TRP A 171 -18.63 -1.14 20.27
N MET A 172 -17.38 -0.73 20.12
CA MET A 172 -16.31 -1.02 21.06
C MET A 172 -15.27 0.10 21.09
N GLU A 173 -14.53 0.21 22.20
CA GLU A 173 -13.40 1.14 22.30
C GLU A 173 -12.18 0.56 21.56
N LEU A 174 -11.34 1.43 20.97
CA LEU A 174 -10.11 1.05 20.29
C LEU A 174 -9.20 0.19 21.19
N HIS A 175 -9.14 0.52 22.48
CA HIS A 175 -8.34 -0.23 23.45
C HIS A 175 -8.73 -1.72 23.47
N ASP A 176 -10.02 -2.01 23.58
CA ASP A 176 -10.53 -3.38 23.59
C ASP A 176 -10.37 -4.04 22.21
N TRP A 177 -10.57 -3.27 21.14
CA TRP A 177 -10.38 -3.77 19.79
C TRP A 177 -8.94 -4.22 19.53
N VAL A 178 -7.94 -3.43 19.92
CA VAL A 178 -6.52 -3.78 19.77
C VAL A 178 -6.13 -4.99 20.62
N HIS A 179 -6.77 -5.18 21.78
CA HIS A 179 -6.56 -6.35 22.63
C HIS A 179 -7.09 -7.65 22.00
N TRP A 180 -8.26 -7.61 21.36
CA TRP A 180 -8.90 -8.81 20.82
C TRP A 180 -8.59 -9.10 19.35
N PHE A 181 -8.43 -8.08 18.50
CA PHE A 181 -8.25 -8.25 17.05
C PHE A 181 -6.77 -8.34 16.67
N THR A 182 -6.47 -9.21 15.70
CA THR A 182 -5.09 -9.48 15.28
C THR A 182 -4.76 -8.83 13.94
N ASP A 183 -5.75 -8.63 13.08
CA ASP A 183 -5.54 -8.16 11.72
C ASP A 183 -6.59 -7.12 11.33
N VAL A 184 -6.17 -6.09 10.61
CA VAL A 184 -7.05 -5.16 9.90
C VAL A 184 -6.59 -4.97 8.46
N SER A 185 -7.53 -4.88 7.54
CA SER A 185 -7.34 -4.64 6.12
C SER A 185 -8.10 -3.39 5.73
N LEU A 186 -7.36 -2.37 5.26
CA LEU A 186 -7.88 -1.11 4.77
C LEU A 186 -7.90 -1.17 3.24
N CYS A 187 -9.05 -1.46 2.65
CA CYS A 187 -9.22 -1.43 1.20
C CYS A 187 -9.54 -0.01 0.73
N ARG A 188 -8.50 0.73 0.33
CA ARG A 188 -8.59 2.11 -0.13
C ARG A 188 -9.18 2.16 -1.53
N GLN A 189 -10.22 2.99 -1.67
CA GLN A 189 -10.76 3.35 -2.97
C GLN A 189 -9.93 4.50 -3.54
N VAL A 190 -9.11 4.19 -4.55
CA VAL A 190 -8.20 5.17 -5.13
C VAL A 190 -8.92 5.89 -6.26
N ASN A 191 -9.13 7.19 -6.09
CA ASN A 191 -9.78 7.99 -7.12
C ASN A 191 -8.76 8.41 -8.18
N THR A 192 -8.91 7.87 -9.39
CA THR A 192 -8.09 8.21 -10.57
C THR A 192 -8.85 9.07 -11.59
N SER A 193 -10.06 9.54 -11.23
CA SER A 193 -10.90 10.32 -12.14
C SER A 193 -10.35 11.72 -12.32
N LEU A 194 -10.10 12.11 -13.57
CA LEU A 194 -9.65 13.46 -13.95
C LEU A 194 -10.71 14.56 -13.69
N LEU A 195 -11.95 14.20 -13.41
CA LEU A 195 -13.09 15.12 -13.25
C LEU A 195 -13.56 15.25 -11.79
N SER A 196 -12.80 14.69 -10.85
CA SER A 196 -13.17 14.71 -9.43
C SER A 196 -12.64 15.97 -8.73
N LEU A 197 -13.49 16.54 -7.86
CA LEU A 197 -13.15 17.63 -6.93
C LEU A 197 -12.37 17.17 -5.68
N GLN A 198 -12.21 15.85 -5.51
CA GLN A 198 -11.42 15.26 -4.42
C GLN A 198 -9.96 15.02 -4.86
N LYS A 199 -9.10 14.67 -3.89
CA LYS A 199 -7.70 14.27 -4.14
C LYS A 199 -7.67 13.15 -5.20
N ASN A 200 -7.02 13.44 -6.32
CA ASN A 200 -6.89 12.52 -7.45
C ASN A 200 -5.48 11.92 -7.49
N TRP A 201 -5.40 10.66 -7.86
CA TRP A 201 -4.14 9.93 -7.99
C TRP A 201 -3.88 9.62 -9.46
N HIS A 202 -2.65 9.87 -9.90
CA HIS A 202 -2.12 9.33 -11.15
C HIS A 202 -1.67 7.89 -10.91
N GLU A 203 -2.18 6.95 -11.69
CA GLU A 203 -1.88 5.53 -11.59
C GLU A 203 -0.95 5.07 -12.72
N GLY A 204 0.12 4.36 -12.35
CA GLY A 204 0.93 3.53 -13.24
C GLY A 204 0.73 2.06 -12.89
N THR A 205 0.21 1.29 -13.84
CA THR A 205 -0.05 -0.15 -13.68
C THR A 205 0.94 -0.95 -14.52
N PHE A 206 1.63 -1.90 -13.91
CA PHE A 206 2.64 -2.74 -14.57
C PHE A 206 2.41 -4.21 -14.27
N HIS A 207 2.23 -5.00 -15.32
CA HIS A 207 2.25 -6.46 -15.25
C HIS A 207 3.69 -6.94 -15.45
N GLY A 208 4.19 -7.71 -14.51
CA GLY A 208 5.55 -8.25 -14.54
C GLY A 208 5.58 -9.73 -14.14
N GLU A 209 6.75 -10.34 -14.31
CA GLU A 209 7.00 -11.72 -13.90
C GLU A 209 8.39 -11.81 -13.28
N TRP A 210 8.51 -12.54 -12.18
CA TRP A 210 9.79 -13.12 -11.75
C TRP A 210 9.94 -14.45 -12.47
N LYS A 211 10.91 -14.54 -13.39
CA LYS A 211 11.12 -15.75 -14.19
C LYS A 211 12.57 -15.89 -14.65
N GLY A 212 13.14 -17.08 -14.51
CA GLY A 212 14.53 -17.38 -14.84
C GLY A 212 15.49 -16.40 -14.16
N ARG A 213 16.26 -15.66 -14.97
CA ARG A 213 17.24 -14.68 -14.46
C ARG A 213 16.60 -13.55 -13.65
N SER A 214 15.34 -13.20 -13.93
CA SER A 214 14.64 -12.10 -13.25
C SER A 214 14.04 -12.47 -11.89
N ALA A 215 14.08 -13.75 -11.50
CA ALA A 215 13.75 -14.19 -10.14
C ALA A 215 14.95 -13.99 -9.20
N GLY A 216 15.31 -12.73 -8.98
CA GLY A 216 16.59 -12.35 -8.39
C GLY A 216 16.66 -12.41 -6.86
N GLY A 217 15.53 -12.56 -6.18
CA GLY A 217 15.45 -12.50 -4.71
C GLY A 217 15.61 -11.09 -4.17
N SER A 218 15.63 -10.96 -2.84
CA SER A 218 15.72 -9.67 -2.15
C SER A 218 17.12 -9.06 -2.19
N VAL A 219 17.29 -7.88 -1.58
CA VAL A 219 18.60 -7.19 -1.50
C VAL A 219 19.68 -8.04 -0.80
N ASN A 220 19.28 -9.06 -0.04
CA ASN A 220 20.19 -10.02 0.57
C ASN A 220 20.94 -10.86 -0.49
N ASN A 221 20.35 -11.06 -1.67
CA ASN A 221 20.97 -11.75 -2.80
C ASN A 221 21.65 -10.73 -3.74
N ARG A 222 22.73 -10.08 -3.26
CA ARG A 222 23.35 -8.92 -3.93
C ARG A 222 23.71 -9.13 -5.40
N GLU A 223 24.11 -10.35 -5.78
CA GLU A 223 24.52 -10.68 -7.15
C GLU A 223 23.34 -10.75 -8.13
N THR A 224 22.16 -11.13 -7.65
CA THR A 224 20.98 -11.41 -8.47
C THR A 224 19.86 -10.40 -8.28
N PHE A 225 19.87 -9.62 -7.19
CA PHE A 225 18.83 -8.66 -6.84
C PHE A 225 18.49 -7.69 -7.98
N LEU A 226 19.49 -7.13 -8.66
CA LEU A 226 19.26 -6.18 -9.75
C LEU A 226 18.82 -6.85 -11.06
N HIS A 227 18.76 -8.18 -11.12
CA HIS A 227 18.12 -8.86 -12.24
C HIS A 227 16.59 -8.84 -12.16
N ASN A 228 16.00 -8.56 -10.98
CA ASN A 228 14.55 -8.36 -10.87
C ASN A 228 14.05 -7.27 -11.84
N PRO A 229 12.76 -7.27 -12.22
CA PRO A 229 12.17 -6.17 -12.96
C PRO A 229 12.37 -4.83 -12.24
N GLN A 230 12.57 -3.75 -13.00
CA GLN A 230 12.88 -2.43 -12.45
C GLN A 230 11.96 -1.40 -13.10
N TYR A 231 11.33 -0.54 -12.29
CA TYR A 231 10.40 0.48 -12.78
C TYR A 231 10.84 1.84 -12.29
N VAL A 232 11.04 2.78 -13.20
CA VAL A 232 11.38 4.16 -12.86
C VAL A 232 10.11 4.98 -12.74
N PHE A 233 10.07 5.93 -11.81
CA PHE A 233 9.04 6.95 -11.67
C PHE A 233 9.65 8.26 -11.14
N LYS A 234 8.91 9.36 -11.27
CA LYS A 234 9.35 10.70 -10.88
C LYS A 234 8.38 11.32 -9.87
N VAL A 235 8.93 12.08 -8.93
CA VAL A 235 8.20 13.05 -8.13
C VAL A 235 8.60 14.42 -8.65
N PRO A 236 7.71 15.16 -9.35
CA PRO A 236 8.11 16.28 -10.20
C PRO A 236 8.45 17.58 -9.45
N HIS A 237 7.85 17.86 -8.29
CA HIS A 237 8.18 19.04 -7.48
C HIS A 237 7.80 18.81 -6.02
N GLY A 238 8.57 19.39 -5.10
CA GLY A 238 8.28 19.35 -3.66
C GLY A 238 8.29 17.95 -3.06
N GLU A 239 7.69 17.83 -1.88
CA GLU A 239 7.39 16.55 -1.24
C GLU A 239 6.02 16.06 -1.70
N ALA A 240 5.90 14.77 -2.00
CA ALA A 240 4.65 14.15 -2.43
C ALA A 240 4.47 12.75 -1.84
N GLU A 241 3.22 12.41 -1.54
CA GLU A 241 2.84 11.05 -1.18
C GLU A 241 2.86 10.14 -2.42
N VAL A 242 3.52 8.99 -2.29
CA VAL A 242 3.57 7.94 -3.30
C VAL A 242 3.14 6.63 -2.65
N MET A 243 2.12 6.02 -3.24
CA MET A 243 1.56 4.75 -2.80
C MET A 243 1.95 3.66 -3.79
N LEU A 244 2.50 2.55 -3.29
CA LEU A 244 2.86 1.39 -4.10
C LEU A 244 2.14 0.15 -3.59
N SER A 245 1.61 -0.62 -4.53
CA SER A 245 0.99 -1.92 -4.28
C SER A 245 1.62 -2.95 -5.18
N LEU A 246 2.14 -4.03 -4.58
CA LEU A 246 2.66 -5.18 -5.29
C LEU A 246 1.78 -6.38 -4.94
N MET A 247 1.18 -7.00 -5.95
CA MET A 247 0.34 -8.17 -5.82
C MET A 247 0.92 -9.31 -6.64
N GLN A 248 1.13 -10.47 -6.03
CA GLN A 248 1.50 -11.68 -6.74
C GLN A 248 0.25 -12.41 -7.25
N GLU A 249 0.40 -13.14 -8.37
CA GLU A 249 -0.67 -13.98 -8.91
C GLU A 249 -1.14 -15.00 -7.86
N ASP A 250 -2.47 -15.16 -7.78
CA ASP A 250 -3.07 -16.09 -6.83
C ASP A 250 -2.69 -17.52 -7.23
N PRO A 251 -2.03 -18.29 -6.36
CA PRO A 251 -1.64 -19.67 -6.70
C PRO A 251 -2.85 -20.58 -6.97
N ARG A 252 -4.07 -20.17 -6.59
CA ARG A 252 -5.32 -20.88 -6.87
C ARG A 252 -5.87 -20.62 -8.27
N SER A 253 -5.42 -19.59 -8.98
CA SER A 253 -5.92 -19.25 -10.33
C SER A 253 -5.36 -20.21 -11.40
N ALA A 254 -4.18 -20.78 -11.16
CA ALA A 254 -3.58 -21.74 -12.06
C ALA A 254 -4.22 -23.13 -11.85
N LEU A 255 -4.79 -23.69 -12.92
CA LEU A 255 -5.18 -25.11 -13.03
C LEU A 255 -3.99 -26.09 -12.82
N SER A 256 -2.80 -25.60 -12.48
CA SER A 256 -1.67 -26.42 -12.08
C SER A 256 -2.01 -27.13 -10.77
N SER A 257 -1.96 -28.46 -10.83
CA SER A 257 -2.22 -29.44 -9.77
C SER A 257 -1.31 -29.36 -8.53
N VAL A 258 -0.70 -28.21 -8.26
CA VAL A 258 0.15 -27.95 -7.09
C VAL A 258 -0.34 -26.66 -6.44
N GLY A 259 -1.10 -26.80 -5.36
CA GLY A 259 -1.45 -25.68 -4.49
C GLY A 259 -0.18 -25.03 -3.93
N GLY A 260 0.27 -23.95 -4.55
CA GLY A 260 1.40 -23.16 -4.08
C GLY A 260 1.00 -22.27 -2.92
N LYS A 261 1.89 -22.07 -1.95
CA LYS A 261 1.76 -20.98 -0.96
C LYS A 261 2.16 -19.66 -1.61
N ASN A 262 1.69 -18.54 -1.07
CA ASN A 262 2.22 -17.22 -1.42
C ASN A 262 3.70 -17.14 -1.06
N PHE A 263 4.49 -16.50 -1.92
CA PHE A 263 5.87 -16.19 -1.61
C PHE A 263 5.95 -14.97 -0.71
N ALA A 264 7.02 -14.86 0.09
CA ALA A 264 7.33 -13.62 0.76
C ALA A 264 7.73 -12.59 -0.30
N ILE A 265 6.89 -11.57 -0.51
CA ILE A 265 7.11 -10.54 -1.55
C ILE A 265 7.28 -9.17 -0.92
N GLY A 266 7.97 -8.29 -1.63
CA GLY A 266 8.24 -6.92 -1.22
C GLY A 266 8.87 -6.13 -2.35
N PHE A 267 9.23 -4.89 -2.08
CA PHE A 267 9.91 -4.04 -3.04
C PHE A 267 10.83 -3.07 -2.32
N TYR A 268 11.83 -2.58 -3.06
CA TYR A 268 12.72 -1.51 -2.62
C TYR A 268 12.59 -0.32 -3.54
N ILE A 269 12.62 0.88 -2.97
CA ILE A 269 12.64 2.16 -3.69
C ILE A 269 14.03 2.75 -3.53
N MET A 270 14.65 3.09 -4.66
CA MET A 270 15.98 3.67 -4.71
C MET A 270 15.95 5.03 -5.38
N LYS A 271 16.68 6.01 -4.83
CA LYS A 271 16.87 7.31 -5.46
C LYS A 271 17.94 7.20 -6.54
N VAL A 272 17.68 7.79 -7.71
CA VAL A 272 18.53 7.67 -8.89
C VAL A 272 18.68 9.03 -9.59
N GLU A 273 19.50 9.05 -10.63
CA GLU A 273 19.76 10.22 -11.46
C GLU A 273 18.49 10.69 -12.21
N GLU A 274 18.41 12.00 -12.43
CA GLU A 274 17.33 12.72 -13.11
C GLU A 274 16.94 12.13 -14.49
N ASN A 275 17.96 11.68 -15.23
CA ASN A 275 17.87 11.20 -16.61
C ASN A 275 17.98 9.67 -16.72
N ARG A 276 17.55 8.94 -15.69
CA ARG A 276 17.60 7.49 -15.66
C ARG A 276 16.75 6.84 -16.77
N GLU A 277 17.40 6.20 -17.72
CA GLU A 277 16.77 5.44 -18.83
C GLU A 277 17.12 3.95 -18.87
N TYR A 278 18.23 3.57 -18.23
CA TYR A 278 18.78 2.21 -18.25
C TYR A 278 18.66 1.55 -16.88
N ARG A 279 18.64 0.22 -16.86
CA ARG A 279 18.63 -0.59 -15.65
C ARG A 279 19.78 -0.23 -14.70
N LEU A 280 19.51 -0.41 -13.40
CA LEU A 280 20.50 -0.33 -12.34
C LEU A 280 21.41 -1.55 -12.39
N HIS A 281 22.72 -1.28 -12.32
CA HIS A 281 23.80 -2.27 -12.23
C HIS A 281 24.49 -2.27 -10.86
N VAL A 282 24.22 -1.24 -10.06
CA VAL A 282 24.73 -1.05 -8.70
C VAL A 282 23.56 -0.60 -7.84
N ILE A 283 23.49 -1.13 -6.62
CA ILE A 283 22.46 -0.78 -5.64
C ILE A 283 22.69 0.67 -5.22
N GLN A 284 21.66 1.50 -5.38
CA GLN A 284 21.68 2.93 -5.04
C GLN A 284 21.17 3.17 -3.61
N GLU A 285 21.11 4.44 -3.21
CA GLU A 285 20.52 4.85 -1.94
C GLU A 285 19.07 4.34 -1.82
N LYS A 286 18.81 3.51 -0.82
CA LYS A 286 17.47 2.99 -0.52
C LYS A 286 16.71 4.02 0.30
N VAL A 287 15.61 4.51 -0.27
CA VAL A 287 14.74 5.53 0.35
C VAL A 287 13.40 4.97 0.84
N GLY A 288 13.08 3.72 0.47
CA GLY A 288 11.84 3.07 0.91
C GLY A 288 11.90 1.56 0.72
N THR A 289 11.16 0.84 1.57
CA THR A 289 10.96 -0.61 1.49
C THR A 289 9.68 -0.96 2.26
N VAL A 290 9.14 -2.14 1.99
CA VAL A 290 8.09 -2.76 2.80
C VAL A 290 8.64 -4.01 3.49
N THR A 291 7.97 -4.45 4.57
CA THR A 291 8.24 -5.77 5.16
C THR A 291 7.84 -6.85 4.16
N PHE A 292 8.75 -7.79 3.92
CA PHE A 292 8.46 -8.93 3.05
C PHE A 292 7.53 -9.89 3.78
N THR A 293 6.36 -10.15 3.21
CA THR A 293 5.35 -11.04 3.82
C THR A 293 4.79 -12.00 2.79
N ASN A 294 4.30 -13.14 3.26
CA ASN A 294 3.62 -14.15 2.44
C ASN A 294 2.14 -13.82 2.17
N ARG A 295 1.78 -12.53 2.14
CA ARG A 295 0.44 -12.08 1.72
C ARG A 295 0.36 -12.03 0.19
N ARG A 296 -0.85 -12.10 -0.37
CA ARG A 296 -1.07 -11.97 -1.82
C ARG A 296 -0.68 -10.58 -2.31
N SER A 297 -0.92 -9.55 -1.51
CA SER A 297 -0.49 -8.18 -1.78
C SER A 297 0.28 -7.56 -0.62
N VAL A 298 1.26 -6.72 -0.95
CA VAL A 298 1.94 -5.81 -0.02
C VAL A 298 1.75 -4.36 -0.45
N PHE A 299 1.77 -3.47 0.53
CA PHE A 299 1.44 -2.06 0.39
C PHE A 299 2.47 -1.19 1.07
N GLY A 300 2.80 -0.05 0.47
CA GLY A 300 3.54 1.01 1.14
C GLY A 300 3.08 2.39 0.72
N LEU A 301 2.99 3.30 1.68
CA LEU A 301 2.74 4.73 1.50
C LEU A 301 4.01 5.48 1.94
N PHE A 302 4.59 6.26 1.05
CA PHE A 302 5.88 6.93 1.26
C PHE A 302 5.73 8.43 0.99
N SER A 303 6.34 9.25 1.85
CA SER A 303 6.56 10.67 1.55
C SER A 303 7.91 10.82 0.88
N LEU A 304 7.93 11.20 -0.40
CA LEU A 304 9.15 11.30 -1.21
C LEU A 304 9.34 12.73 -1.68
N ASN A 305 10.57 13.22 -1.57
CA ASN A 305 10.97 14.52 -2.12
C ASN A 305 11.04 14.51 -3.65
N HIS A 306 11.22 15.68 -4.24
CA HIS A 306 11.51 15.83 -5.66
C HIS A 306 12.68 14.93 -6.09
N GLY A 307 12.48 14.18 -7.17
CA GLY A 307 13.53 13.35 -7.74
C GLY A 307 13.02 12.22 -8.62
N THR A 308 13.97 11.45 -9.13
CA THR A 308 13.73 10.22 -9.90
C THR A 308 14.03 9.01 -9.03
N TYR A 309 13.16 8.01 -9.10
CA TYR A 309 13.20 6.82 -8.26
C TYR A 309 13.05 5.56 -9.09
N VAL A 310 13.68 4.48 -8.65
CA VAL A 310 13.47 3.14 -9.20
C VAL A 310 12.90 2.23 -8.12
N VAL A 311 11.75 1.61 -8.41
CA VAL A 311 11.21 0.52 -7.62
C VAL A 311 11.61 -0.83 -8.20
N VAL A 312 12.09 -1.71 -7.34
CA VAL A 312 12.47 -3.09 -7.69
C VAL A 312 11.60 -4.05 -6.88
N PRO A 313 10.50 -4.58 -7.45
CA PRO A 313 9.71 -5.63 -6.83
C PRO A 313 10.47 -6.96 -6.88
N SER A 314 10.47 -7.69 -5.76
CA SER A 314 11.13 -8.99 -5.67
C SER A 314 10.37 -9.94 -4.76
N THR A 315 10.62 -11.22 -4.94
CA THR A 315 10.46 -12.21 -3.87
C THR A 315 11.59 -12.07 -2.85
N PHE A 316 11.41 -12.64 -1.66
CA PHE A 316 12.44 -12.64 -0.63
C PHE A 316 13.61 -13.55 -1.03
N GLU A 317 13.28 -14.78 -1.42
CA GLU A 317 14.22 -15.79 -1.89
C GLU A 317 14.37 -15.73 -3.43
N PRO A 318 15.56 -16.03 -3.97
CA PRO A 318 15.77 -16.09 -5.41
C PRO A 318 15.13 -17.35 -6.03
N HIS A 319 15.04 -17.40 -7.35
CA HIS A 319 14.50 -18.52 -8.13
C HIS A 319 13.02 -18.85 -7.89
N GLN A 320 12.30 -17.98 -7.18
CA GLN A 320 10.85 -18.07 -7.04
C GLN A 320 10.17 -17.41 -8.24
N GLU A 321 9.52 -18.22 -9.07
CA GLU A 321 8.87 -17.74 -10.28
C GLU A 321 7.38 -17.44 -10.05
N ARG A 322 6.94 -16.23 -10.40
CA ARG A 322 5.53 -15.84 -10.35
C ARG A 322 5.25 -14.56 -11.13
N SER A 323 4.06 -14.46 -11.71
CA SER A 323 3.52 -13.22 -12.23
C SER A 323 3.12 -12.27 -11.11
N PHE A 324 3.24 -10.97 -11.33
CA PHE A 324 2.82 -9.95 -10.38
C PHE A 324 2.21 -8.73 -11.08
N LEU A 325 1.47 -7.96 -10.30
CA LEU A 325 0.93 -6.66 -10.63
C LEU A 325 1.54 -5.61 -9.70
N LEU A 326 2.26 -4.65 -10.27
CA LEU A 326 2.75 -3.48 -9.57
C LEU A 326 1.89 -2.27 -9.93
N ARG A 327 1.37 -1.57 -8.93
CA ARG A 327 0.63 -0.32 -9.09
C ARG A 327 1.35 0.78 -8.32
N ILE A 328 1.64 1.88 -9.00
CA ILE A 328 2.27 3.08 -8.44
C ILE A 328 1.27 4.20 -8.54
N PHE A 329 1.01 4.88 -7.44
CA PHE A 329 0.11 6.01 -7.36
C PHE A 329 0.85 7.22 -6.84
N SER A 330 0.68 8.36 -7.48
CA SER A 330 1.19 9.65 -7.00
C SER A 330 0.13 10.73 -7.19
N GLU A 331 0.14 11.74 -6.33
CA GLU A 331 -0.71 12.94 -6.50
C GLU A 331 -0.42 13.70 -7.80
N ARG A 332 0.76 13.48 -8.39
CA ARG A 332 1.23 14.17 -9.60
C ARG A 332 1.61 13.15 -10.67
N SER A 333 1.71 13.61 -11.92
CA SER A 333 2.22 12.78 -13.01
C SER A 333 3.59 12.22 -12.64
N HIS A 334 3.68 10.89 -12.61
CA HIS A 334 4.88 10.18 -12.15
C HIS A 334 5.73 9.63 -13.29
N HIS A 335 5.30 9.78 -14.55
CA HIS A 335 6.02 9.30 -15.76
C HIS A 335 6.58 7.87 -15.62
N ALA A 336 5.82 6.98 -14.97
CA ALA A 336 6.35 5.68 -14.60
C ALA A 336 6.51 4.80 -15.84
N LYS A 337 7.62 4.06 -15.92
CA LYS A 337 7.90 3.10 -17.00
C LYS A 337 8.83 2.00 -16.52
N GLU A 338 8.80 0.86 -17.19
CA GLU A 338 9.75 -0.24 -16.96
C GLU A 338 11.11 0.08 -17.59
N LEU A 339 12.19 -0.17 -16.85
CA LEU A 339 13.57 -0.10 -17.33
C LEU A 339 13.98 -1.43 -17.96
N LYS A 340 13.98 -1.48 -19.29
CA LYS A 340 14.34 -2.68 -20.08
C LYS A 340 15.74 -2.64 -20.66
N LEU A 341 16.29 -1.44 -20.87
CA LEU A 341 17.59 -1.27 -21.53
C LEU A 341 18.73 -1.52 -20.54
N GLU A 342 19.65 -2.42 -20.88
CA GLU A 342 20.84 -2.68 -20.06
C GLU A 342 21.92 -1.61 -20.25
N ALA A 343 22.07 -1.10 -21.47
CA ALA A 343 23.05 -0.07 -21.81
C ALA A 343 22.60 0.70 -23.07
N PRO A 344 23.19 1.88 -23.35
CA PRO A 344 22.91 2.63 -24.57
C PRO A 344 23.11 1.81 -25.85
N GLU A 345 22.14 1.91 -26.77
CA GLU A 345 22.21 1.24 -28.06
C GLU A 345 23.32 1.82 -28.94
N ARG A 346 23.90 0.97 -29.79
CA ARG A 346 24.79 1.42 -30.86
C ARG A 346 23.92 2.00 -31.96
N GLY A 347 24.12 3.27 -32.34
CA GLY A 347 23.46 3.81 -33.53
C GLY A 347 23.73 2.98 -34.78
N VAL A 348 22.94 3.17 -35.85
CA VAL A 348 22.99 2.39 -37.11
C VAL A 348 24.42 2.28 -37.69
N MET A 349 25.24 3.32 -37.53
CA MET A 349 26.65 3.35 -37.96
C MET A 349 27.57 2.43 -37.12
N GLY A 350 27.21 2.13 -35.88
CA GLY A 350 27.95 1.28 -34.94
C GLY A 350 27.74 -0.23 -35.16
N VAL A 351 26.76 -0.62 -35.98
CA VAL A 351 26.56 -2.01 -36.41
C VAL A 351 27.46 -2.34 -37.61
N LEU A 352 27.62 -1.39 -38.55
CA LEU A 352 28.49 -1.55 -39.73
C LEU A 352 29.99 -1.44 -39.42
N CYS A 353 30.37 -0.75 -38.34
CA CYS A 353 31.77 -0.47 -38.00
C CYS A 353 32.15 -1.00 -36.61
N CYS A 354 32.02 -2.33 -36.44
CA CYS A 354 32.26 -3.03 -35.18
C CYS A 354 33.68 -2.85 -34.60
N CYS A 355 34.65 -2.41 -35.42
CA CYS A 355 36.05 -2.22 -35.03
C CYS A 355 36.38 -0.83 -34.46
N LEU A 356 35.56 0.19 -34.74
CA LEU A 356 35.92 1.60 -34.51
C LEU A 356 35.23 2.26 -33.31
N TRP A 357 34.19 1.65 -32.74
CA TRP A 357 33.47 2.21 -31.60
C TRP A 357 33.52 1.30 -30.36
N ARG A 358 34.10 1.84 -29.28
CA ARG A 358 34.30 1.13 -28.01
C ARG A 358 32.95 0.97 -27.28
N ARG A 359 32.72 -0.19 -26.68
CA ARG A 359 31.56 -0.41 -25.78
C ARG A 359 31.55 0.66 -24.68
N PRO A 360 30.37 1.11 -24.19
CA PRO A 360 30.31 1.93 -22.98
C PRO A 360 31.14 1.25 -21.88
N ARG A 361 32.18 1.94 -21.37
CA ARG A 361 33.14 1.37 -20.40
C ARG A 361 32.91 1.86 -18.98
N ALA A 362 32.14 2.93 -18.81
CA ALA A 362 31.93 3.58 -17.53
C ALA A 362 30.55 4.26 -17.50
N LEU A 363 29.94 4.26 -16.32
CA LEU A 363 28.83 5.13 -15.95
C LEU A 363 29.41 6.31 -15.18
N VAL A 364 29.04 7.53 -15.55
CA VAL A 364 29.43 8.75 -14.83
C VAL A 364 28.16 9.36 -14.25
N THR A 365 28.09 9.41 -12.93
CA THR A 365 27.04 10.12 -12.20
C THR A 365 27.60 11.46 -11.76
N VAL A 366 26.89 12.54 -12.10
CA VAL A 366 27.26 13.91 -11.70
C VAL A 366 26.33 14.33 -10.58
N HIS A 367 26.90 14.63 -9.41
CA HIS A 367 26.18 15.18 -8.27
C HIS A 367 26.38 16.69 -8.24
N LEU A 368 25.28 17.44 -8.25
CA LEU A 368 25.29 18.89 -8.10
C LEU A 368 25.00 19.21 -6.63
N GLU A 369 25.98 19.74 -5.91
CA GLU A 369 25.85 20.03 -4.48
C GLU A 369 25.28 21.43 -4.22
N ASN A 370 25.89 22.46 -4.83
CA ASN A 370 25.45 23.83 -4.72
C ASN A 370 25.90 24.66 -5.93
N ALA A 371 25.24 25.80 -6.12
CA ALA A 371 25.67 26.85 -7.03
C ALA A 371 25.66 28.18 -6.28
N HIS A 372 26.77 28.93 -6.35
CA HIS A 372 26.94 30.23 -5.72
C HIS A 372 27.12 31.32 -6.79
N ASP A 373 26.95 32.58 -6.40
CA ASP A 373 27.17 33.77 -7.26
C ASP A 373 26.33 33.81 -8.54
N LEU A 374 25.14 33.20 -8.51
CA LEU A 374 24.18 33.25 -9.61
C LEU A 374 23.68 34.69 -9.79
N LYS A 375 23.88 35.24 -10.99
CA LYS A 375 23.36 36.56 -11.34
C LYS A 375 21.84 36.49 -11.41
N LYS A 376 21.15 37.36 -10.68
CA LYS A 376 19.70 37.54 -10.83
C LYS A 376 19.39 38.04 -12.24
N GLN A 377 18.48 37.35 -12.93
CA GLN A 377 18.19 37.63 -14.35
C GLN A 377 16.81 38.30 -14.55
N ASP A 378 15.99 38.41 -13.50
CA ASP A 378 14.65 38.95 -13.62
C ASP A 378 14.58 40.44 -13.26
N MET A 379 13.81 41.22 -14.03
CA MET A 379 13.56 42.65 -13.77
C MET A 379 12.81 42.91 -12.46
N THR A 380 12.21 41.87 -11.88
CA THR A 380 11.43 41.89 -10.63
C THR A 380 12.27 41.61 -9.38
N GLY A 381 13.54 41.19 -9.51
CA GLY A 381 14.46 40.95 -8.40
C GLY A 381 14.18 39.71 -7.56
N ALA A 382 13.29 38.83 -8.03
CA ALA A 382 12.79 37.64 -7.33
C ALA A 382 13.85 36.54 -7.22
N GLY A 383 14.90 36.50 -8.05
CA GLY A 383 15.99 35.54 -7.87
C GLY A 383 16.77 35.16 -9.12
N ALA A 384 17.53 34.08 -9.02
CA ALA A 384 18.08 33.35 -10.15
C ALA A 384 17.31 32.02 -10.28
N ASP A 385 17.11 31.57 -11.51
CA ASP A 385 16.42 30.32 -11.86
C ASP A 385 17.46 29.28 -12.33
N PRO A 386 18.25 28.68 -11.41
CA PRO A 386 19.34 27.81 -11.79
C PRO A 386 18.87 26.50 -12.40
N TYR A 387 19.59 26.08 -13.44
CA TYR A 387 19.52 24.75 -14.02
C TYR A 387 20.94 24.34 -14.44
N CYS A 388 21.20 23.04 -14.58
CA CYS A 388 22.48 22.53 -15.02
C CYS A 388 22.36 21.88 -16.38
N ILE A 389 23.31 22.17 -17.26
CA ILE A 389 23.50 21.44 -18.52
C ILE A 389 24.83 20.68 -18.45
N VAL A 390 24.77 19.36 -18.59
CA VAL A 390 25.93 18.51 -18.80
C VAL A 390 26.04 18.19 -20.29
N LYS A 391 27.17 18.55 -20.91
CA LYS A 391 27.44 18.26 -22.34
C LYS A 391 28.56 17.24 -22.46
N CYS A 392 28.34 16.17 -23.21
CA CYS A 392 29.36 15.15 -23.49
C CYS A 392 29.14 14.56 -24.87
N GLY A 393 30.18 14.50 -25.71
CA GLY A 393 30.15 13.80 -27.00
C GLY A 393 29.06 14.28 -27.98
N GLY A 394 28.69 15.56 -27.95
CA GLY A 394 27.63 16.13 -28.78
C GLY A 394 26.21 15.93 -28.24
N GLN A 395 26.06 15.23 -27.12
CA GLN A 395 24.80 15.12 -26.39
C GLN A 395 24.75 16.14 -25.24
N LYS A 396 23.53 16.54 -24.86
CA LYS A 396 23.27 17.39 -23.70
C LYS A 396 22.21 16.75 -22.81
N ALA A 397 22.42 16.81 -21.51
CA ALA A 397 21.42 16.54 -20.49
C ALA A 397 21.21 17.82 -19.69
N GLU A 398 19.96 18.11 -19.32
CA GLU A 398 19.56 19.34 -18.66
C GLU A 398 18.67 18.99 -17.46
N THR A 399 18.91 19.63 -16.32
CA THR A 399 18.05 19.51 -15.15
C THR A 399 16.84 20.44 -15.28
N PRO A 400 15.73 20.17 -14.57
CA PRO A 400 14.71 21.19 -14.34
C PRO A 400 15.31 22.44 -13.68
N VAL A 401 14.61 23.56 -13.83
CA VAL A 401 14.88 24.78 -13.07
C VAL A 401 14.51 24.54 -11.60
N ILE A 402 15.41 24.90 -10.69
CA ILE A 402 15.27 24.70 -9.23
C ILE A 402 14.69 25.94 -8.56
#